data_AF-A0A094A5F1-F1
#
_entry.id   AF-A0A094A5F1-F1
#
_cell.length_a   1.000
_cell.length_b   1.000
_cell.length_c   1.000
_cell.angle_alpha   90.00
_cell.angle_beta   90.00
_cell.angle_gamma   90.00
#
_symmetry.space_group_name_H-M   'P 1'
#
loop_
_entity.id
_entity.type
_entity.pdbx_description
1 polymer ?
#
loop_
_entity_poly.entity_id
_entity_poly.type
_entity_poly.pdbx_seq_one_letter_code
_entity_poly.pdbx_strand_id
1 'polypeptide(L)'
;MTPPPTSSSAMTPSAALKTAKSALRKATKARLSTLQPSSIEAQSTAVSNAIISWPKYQAAKSISVYLSMPSAELSTAAIVRDALVNGKKVFVPYLHVATERDTGRDGYRPKRCMDMVRLHGLEDFQELESDSWGIPTVGEEGLEKRERVLGGERDGQLDLMLLPGVAFQPIIGGDEDGMIRRLGHGMGFYDFFIRRYREKMEEVAGKEPLLVALALREQVLGEGDADVPLGEHDALLDGLVVGDGRILVKLCIRNTRRSGSVIGRSPLTCYIGYRRLQKAIAMYRKTYPDGSKDTFNITWKPYFLDENPPATPGSRWERMLVRIGPERAPAIAARIKAIAGGEGILLADDGLVGGTELCHVLLHLAGKISPDQQNRVAEELFRAYFEEAKDIFNAPSLVEVGVAAGMDRGALERGFGDEKALEEVKKEEKEIKTRRGRGVPRFYMGATMIEGAKDMEDFFEVFLQIKEGRGEQP
;
A
#
# COMPACT_ATOMS: atom_id res chain seq x y z
N MET A 1 32.16 27.89 -22.24
CA MET A 1 32.24 26.73 -21.32
C MET A 1 31.77 27.20 -19.96
N THR A 2 30.46 27.14 -19.74
CA THR A 2 29.82 27.38 -18.44
C THR A 2 29.76 26.03 -17.70
N PRO A 3 30.10 25.98 -16.39
CA PRO A 3 30.06 24.74 -15.65
C PRO A 3 28.60 24.26 -15.50
N PRO A 4 28.35 22.95 -15.40
CA PRO A 4 27.02 22.43 -15.15
C PRO A 4 26.58 22.83 -13.72
N PRO A 5 25.28 23.09 -13.50
CA PRO A 5 24.78 23.36 -12.17
C PRO A 5 24.88 22.09 -11.31
N THR A 6 25.81 22.11 -10.35
CA THR A 6 25.85 21.20 -9.21
C THR A 6 24.78 21.60 -8.20
N SER A 7 23.72 20.81 -8.07
CA SER A 7 23.04 20.59 -6.78
C SER A 7 22.06 19.42 -6.88
N SER A 8 22.58 18.21 -6.66
CA SER A 8 21.77 17.13 -6.10
C SER A 8 21.50 17.52 -4.64
N SER A 9 20.38 18.20 -4.40
CA SER A 9 19.86 18.38 -3.05
C SER A 9 19.21 17.07 -2.65
N ALA A 10 19.96 16.23 -1.92
CA ALA A 10 19.37 15.15 -1.14
C ALA A 10 18.34 15.78 -0.19
N MET A 11 17.05 15.68 -0.52
CA MET A 11 15.99 16.33 0.24
C MET A 11 15.98 15.76 1.65
N THR A 12 16.39 16.59 2.60
CA THR A 12 16.35 16.26 4.01
C THR A 12 14.88 16.15 4.43
N PRO A 13 14.46 15.13 5.21
CA PRO A 13 13.09 15.02 5.68
C PRO A 13 12.65 16.34 6.33
N SER A 14 11.48 16.86 5.97
CA SER A 14 10.95 18.12 6.51
C SER A 14 11.09 18.16 8.04
N ALA A 15 11.44 19.32 8.59
CA ALA A 15 11.60 19.50 10.03
C ALA A 15 10.34 19.06 10.82
N ALA A 16 9.16 19.23 10.23
CA ALA A 16 7.89 18.76 10.77
C ALA A 16 7.83 17.23 10.86
N LEU A 17 8.26 16.53 9.79
CA LEU A 17 8.27 15.06 9.73
C LEU A 17 9.22 14.46 10.78
N LYS A 18 10.42 15.04 10.94
CA LYS A 18 11.38 14.61 11.98
C LYS A 18 10.81 14.80 13.38
N THR A 19 10.14 15.93 13.61
CA THR A 19 9.51 16.26 14.90
C THR A 19 8.39 15.27 15.23
N ALA A 20 7.50 15.00 14.28
CA ALA A 20 6.41 14.04 14.45
C ALA A 20 6.92 12.62 14.77
N LYS A 21 7.91 12.13 14.02
CA LYS A 21 8.56 10.84 14.30
C LYS A 21 9.20 10.80 15.69
N SER A 22 9.88 11.87 16.09
CA SER A 22 10.51 11.96 17.42
C SER A 22 9.48 11.93 18.55
N ALA A 23 8.39 12.69 18.42
CA ALA A 23 7.30 12.72 19.39
C ALA A 23 6.65 11.33 19.55
N LEU A 24 6.37 10.65 18.44
CA LEU A 24 5.77 9.32 18.46
C LEU A 24 6.70 8.25 19.06
N ARG A 25 8.01 8.34 18.82
CA ARG A 25 9.00 7.48 19.50
C ARG A 25 8.97 7.69 21.01
N LYS A 26 8.95 8.94 21.47
CA LYS A 26 8.90 9.27 22.90
C LYS A 26 7.63 8.73 23.56
N ALA A 27 6.48 8.95 22.93
CA ALA A 27 5.19 8.46 23.43
C ALA A 27 5.15 6.92 23.52
N THR A 28 5.65 6.23 22.51
CA THR A 28 5.66 4.75 22.49
C THR A 28 6.67 4.17 23.48
N LYS A 29 7.85 4.78 23.62
CA LYS A 29 8.83 4.39 24.66
C LYS A 29 8.25 4.55 26.07
N ALA A 30 7.49 5.62 26.32
CA ALA A 30 6.81 5.81 27.60
C ALA A 30 5.78 4.68 27.86
N ARG A 31 4.97 4.30 26.86
CA ARG A 31 4.07 3.15 26.94
C ARG A 31 4.82 1.86 27.29
N LEU A 32 5.89 1.54 26.57
CA LEU A 32 6.68 0.33 26.78
C LEU A 32 7.36 0.28 28.16
N SER A 33 7.73 1.41 28.73
CA SER A 33 8.36 1.46 30.06
C SER A 33 7.43 1.02 31.20
N THR A 34 6.12 0.93 30.95
CA THR A 34 5.13 0.47 31.94
C THR A 34 4.95 -1.04 31.95
N LEU A 35 5.54 -1.76 30.98
CA LEU A 35 5.33 -3.19 30.81
C LEU A 35 6.17 -4.02 31.78
N GLN A 36 5.52 -5.01 32.38
CA GLN A 36 6.19 -6.01 33.20
C GLN A 36 6.96 -6.99 32.31
N PRO A 37 8.16 -7.45 32.73
CA PRO A 37 8.95 -8.44 31.97
C PRO A 37 8.17 -9.71 31.62
N SER A 38 7.32 -10.21 32.53
CA SER A 38 6.47 -11.38 32.30
C SER A 38 5.44 -11.17 31.19
N SER A 39 4.93 -9.95 31.00
CA SER A 39 4.05 -9.60 29.88
C SER A 39 4.79 -9.66 28.56
N ILE A 40 6.02 -9.13 28.52
CA ILE A 40 6.86 -9.18 27.32
C ILE A 40 7.20 -10.62 26.96
N GLU A 41 7.51 -11.46 27.95
CA GLU A 41 7.79 -12.88 27.75
C GLU A 41 6.56 -13.63 27.20
N ALA A 42 5.39 -13.45 27.81
CA ALA A 42 4.14 -14.06 27.33
C ALA A 42 3.80 -13.64 25.89
N GLN A 43 3.95 -12.36 25.57
CA GLN A 43 3.75 -11.84 24.21
C GLN A 43 4.80 -12.39 23.22
N SER A 44 6.06 -12.55 23.66
CA SER A 44 7.13 -13.14 22.87
C SER A 44 6.85 -14.61 22.53
N THR A 45 6.33 -15.38 23.48
CA THR A 45 5.90 -16.76 23.26
C THR A 45 4.73 -16.82 22.28
N ALA A 46 3.71 -15.96 22.45
CA ALA A 46 2.56 -15.92 21.55
C ALA A 46 2.96 -15.59 20.11
N VAL A 47 3.80 -14.58 19.91
CA VAL A 47 4.34 -14.20 18.60
C VAL A 47 5.20 -15.30 17.99
N SER A 48 6.07 -15.93 18.79
CA SER A 48 6.92 -17.03 18.32
C SER A 48 6.09 -18.21 17.86
N ASN A 49 5.09 -18.62 18.63
CA ASN A 49 4.17 -19.70 18.26
C ASN A 49 3.37 -19.37 16.99
N ALA A 50 2.90 -18.13 16.86
CA ALA A 50 2.20 -17.67 15.67
C ALA A 50 3.11 -17.72 14.43
N ILE A 51 4.34 -17.22 14.50
CA ILE A 51 5.30 -17.28 13.39
C ILE A 51 5.64 -18.73 13.05
N ILE A 52 5.99 -19.56 14.04
CA ILE A 52 6.41 -20.94 13.81
C ILE A 52 5.26 -21.73 13.17
N SER A 53 4.02 -21.58 13.62
CA SER A 53 2.86 -22.27 13.01
C SER A 53 2.43 -21.71 11.65
N TRP A 54 2.97 -20.56 11.22
CA TRP A 54 2.50 -19.89 10.02
C TRP A 54 2.98 -20.57 8.73
N PRO A 55 2.09 -20.94 7.77
CA PRO A 55 2.48 -21.65 6.56
C PRO A 55 3.53 -20.92 5.70
N LYS A 56 3.53 -19.58 5.68
CA LYS A 56 4.55 -18.81 4.93
C LYS A 56 5.94 -18.92 5.56
N TYR A 57 6.03 -18.98 6.89
CA TYR A 57 7.28 -19.23 7.60
C TYR A 57 7.75 -20.67 7.38
N GLN A 58 6.84 -21.64 7.49
CA GLN A 58 7.16 -23.05 7.26
C GLN A 58 7.72 -23.29 5.85
N ALA A 59 7.14 -22.64 4.83
CA ALA A 59 7.62 -22.73 3.45
C ALA A 59 8.93 -21.95 3.16
N ALA A 60 9.33 -21.00 4.01
CA ALA A 60 10.54 -20.21 3.80
C ALA A 60 11.81 -21.06 4.02
N LYS A 61 12.77 -20.97 3.10
CA LYS A 61 14.08 -21.64 3.20
C LYS A 61 15.16 -20.73 3.75
N SER A 62 14.99 -19.42 3.57
CA SER A 62 15.95 -18.40 3.94
C SER A 62 15.24 -17.23 4.61
N ILE A 63 15.60 -16.93 5.86
CA ILE A 63 14.96 -15.89 6.65
C ILE A 63 15.98 -14.93 7.24
N SER A 64 15.59 -13.67 7.39
CA SER A 64 16.29 -12.71 8.23
C SER A 64 15.47 -12.44 9.49
N VAL A 65 16.14 -12.40 10.63
CA VAL A 65 15.52 -12.13 11.93
C VAL A 65 16.45 -11.27 12.77
N TYR A 66 15.89 -10.25 13.42
CA TYR A 66 16.65 -9.40 14.33
C TYR A 66 16.92 -10.13 15.64
N LEU A 67 18.03 -9.78 16.28
CA LEU A 67 18.37 -10.26 17.62
C LEU A 67 17.88 -9.22 18.62
N SER A 68 17.05 -9.64 19.56
CA SER A 68 16.29 -8.74 20.43
C SER A 68 17.18 -8.00 21.41
N MET A 69 16.85 -6.75 21.69
CA MET A 69 17.42 -6.00 22.80
C MET A 69 17.01 -6.61 24.17
N PRO A 70 17.84 -6.46 25.22
CA PRO A 70 17.56 -7.03 26.55
C PRO A 70 16.29 -6.51 27.24
N SER A 71 15.73 -5.37 26.79
CA SER A 71 14.56 -4.77 27.42
C SER A 71 13.62 -4.12 26.40
N ALA A 72 12.31 -4.17 26.68
CA ALA A 72 11.26 -3.48 25.93
C ALA A 72 11.12 -3.88 24.45
N GLU A 73 11.56 -5.08 24.08
CA GLU A 73 11.41 -5.67 22.75
C GLU A 73 11.00 -7.14 22.85
N LEU A 74 10.25 -7.63 21.85
CA LEU A 74 9.92 -9.05 21.74
C LEU A 74 11.18 -9.89 21.58
N SER A 75 11.26 -11.01 22.29
CA SER A 75 12.31 -12.02 22.11
C SER A 75 12.08 -12.83 20.83
N THR A 76 13.11 -12.90 19.97
CA THR A 76 13.11 -13.69 18.73
C THR A 76 13.90 -15.00 18.85
N ALA A 77 14.50 -15.28 20.02
CA ALA A 77 15.38 -16.43 20.22
C ALA A 77 14.69 -17.77 19.93
N ALA A 78 13.40 -17.91 20.23
CA ALA A 78 12.64 -19.12 19.89
C ALA A 78 12.51 -19.32 18.36
N ILE A 79 12.26 -18.24 17.62
CA ILE A 79 12.14 -18.26 16.15
C ILE A 79 13.48 -18.60 15.50
N VAL A 80 14.59 -18.04 16.00
CA VAL A 80 15.95 -18.34 15.54
C VAL A 80 16.27 -19.82 15.73
N ARG A 81 16.05 -20.34 16.95
CA ARG A 81 16.30 -21.75 17.27
C ARG A 81 15.47 -22.69 16.40
N ASP A 82 14.17 -22.43 16.27
CA ASP A 82 13.30 -23.23 15.40
C ASP A 82 13.77 -23.22 13.94
N ALA A 83 14.12 -22.05 13.41
CA ALA A 83 14.58 -21.93 12.03
C ALA A 83 15.87 -22.72 11.76
N LEU A 84 16.85 -22.64 12.68
CA LEU A 84 18.11 -23.37 12.59
C LEU A 84 17.90 -24.89 12.69
N VAL A 85 17.09 -25.34 13.65
CA VAL A 85 16.78 -26.77 13.85
C VAL A 85 16.07 -27.35 12.62
N ASN A 86 15.17 -26.57 11.99
CA ASN A 86 14.47 -26.96 10.77
C ASN A 86 15.29 -26.72 9.49
N GLY A 87 16.60 -26.46 9.59
CA GLY A 87 17.52 -26.38 8.46
C GLY A 87 17.35 -25.15 7.55
N LYS A 88 16.66 -24.10 8.02
CA LYS A 88 16.55 -22.83 7.27
C LYS A 88 17.88 -22.09 7.32
N LYS A 89 18.21 -21.35 6.26
CA LYS A 89 19.27 -20.35 6.33
C LYS A 89 18.78 -19.17 7.17
N VAL A 90 19.46 -18.89 8.27
CA VAL A 90 19.11 -17.78 9.17
C VAL A 90 20.15 -16.68 9.04
N PHE A 91 19.68 -15.47 8.78
CA PHE A 91 20.50 -14.27 8.69
C PHE A 91 20.13 -13.27 9.78
N VAL A 92 21.15 -12.69 10.41
CA VAL A 92 20.99 -11.71 11.49
C VAL A 92 21.66 -10.38 11.12
N PRO A 93 21.15 -9.24 11.62
CA PRO A 93 21.71 -7.94 11.32
C PRO A 93 23.13 -7.81 11.87
N TYR A 94 24.02 -7.22 11.07
CA TYR A 94 25.39 -6.89 11.45
C TYR A 94 25.74 -5.49 10.96
N LEU A 95 26.27 -4.66 11.86
CA LEU A 95 26.59 -3.25 11.60
C LEU A 95 28.10 -3.05 11.40
N HIS A 96 28.51 -2.60 10.22
CA HIS A 96 29.91 -2.26 9.92
C HIS A 96 30.08 -0.82 9.43
N VAL A 97 31.34 -0.39 9.33
CA VAL A 97 31.67 0.87 8.65
C VAL A 97 31.34 0.73 7.17
N ALA A 98 30.62 1.70 6.61
CA ALA A 98 30.22 1.65 5.22
C ALA A 98 31.44 1.88 4.30
N THR A 99 31.52 1.08 3.24
CA THR A 99 32.55 1.17 2.20
C THR A 99 31.90 1.55 0.87
N GLU A 100 32.67 1.59 -0.23
CA GLU A 100 32.13 2.01 -1.52
C GLU A 100 30.99 1.13 -2.04
N ARG A 101 31.07 -0.18 -1.77
CA ARG A 101 30.03 -1.16 -2.11
C ARG A 101 28.67 -0.90 -1.45
N ASP A 102 28.65 -0.11 -0.38
CA ASP A 102 27.46 0.16 0.42
C ASP A 102 26.75 1.44 -0.03
N THR A 103 27.26 2.11 -1.06
CA THR A 103 26.67 3.33 -1.62
C THR A 103 25.40 2.97 -2.38
N GLY A 104 24.26 3.59 -2.03
CA GLY A 104 23.02 3.41 -2.78
C GLY A 104 23.10 4.00 -4.19
N ARG A 105 22.18 3.64 -5.09
CA ARG A 105 22.12 4.22 -6.45
C ARG A 105 21.94 5.74 -6.46
N ASP A 106 21.36 6.29 -5.40
CA ASP A 106 21.22 7.73 -5.16
C ASP A 106 22.53 8.42 -4.74
N GLY A 107 23.64 7.68 -4.63
CA GLY A 107 24.92 8.20 -4.17
C GLY A 107 25.02 8.36 -2.65
N TYR A 108 23.98 8.00 -1.89
CA TYR A 108 23.98 8.12 -0.43
C TYR A 108 24.79 6.99 0.21
N ARG A 109 25.74 7.35 1.08
CA ARG A 109 26.51 6.43 1.92
C ARG A 109 26.41 6.83 3.39
N PRO A 110 25.82 5.99 4.27
CA PRO A 110 25.78 6.27 5.70
C PRO A 110 27.16 6.03 6.34
N LYS A 111 27.39 6.54 7.56
CA LYS A 111 28.64 6.26 8.30
C LYS A 111 28.76 4.78 8.72
N ARG A 112 27.63 4.19 9.13
CA ARG A 112 27.51 2.75 9.43
C ARG A 112 26.45 2.14 8.52
N CYS A 113 26.75 0.97 7.99
CA CYS A 113 25.85 0.19 7.16
C CYS A 113 25.40 -1.07 7.92
N MET A 114 24.16 -1.49 7.71
CA MET A 114 23.64 -2.76 8.20
C MET A 114 23.56 -3.74 7.05
N ASP A 115 24.18 -4.91 7.21
CA ASP A 115 24.00 -6.07 6.36
C ASP A 115 23.35 -7.21 7.14
N MET A 116 23.02 -8.29 6.44
CA MET A 116 22.49 -9.52 7.02
C MET A 116 23.50 -10.65 6.81
N VAL A 117 23.99 -11.22 7.91
CA VAL A 117 25.04 -12.26 7.93
C VAL A 117 24.48 -13.59 8.38
N ARG A 118 24.94 -14.68 7.75
CA ARG A 118 24.43 -16.02 8.02
C ARG A 118 24.96 -16.60 9.34
N LEU A 119 24.08 -17.24 10.09
CA LEU A 119 24.41 -18.15 11.18
C LEU A 119 24.68 -19.56 10.64
N HIS A 120 25.69 -20.23 11.19
CA HIS A 120 26.13 -21.57 10.79
C HIS A 120 25.40 -22.69 11.54
N GLY A 121 24.77 -22.40 12.68
CA GLY A 121 24.07 -23.40 13.48
C GLY A 121 23.63 -22.88 14.84
N LEU A 122 23.16 -23.81 15.69
CA LEU A 122 22.69 -23.49 17.03
C LEU A 122 23.84 -23.11 17.99
N GLU A 123 24.98 -23.78 17.87
CA GLU A 123 26.20 -23.46 18.64
C GLU A 123 26.66 -22.03 18.34
N ASP A 124 26.78 -21.70 17.06
CA ASP A 124 27.10 -20.34 16.58
C ASP A 124 26.14 -19.27 17.12
N PHE A 125 24.85 -19.59 17.24
CA PHE A 125 23.88 -18.68 17.84
C PHE A 125 24.05 -18.50 19.36
N GLN A 126 24.46 -19.55 20.07
CA GLN A 126 24.67 -19.53 21.52
C GLN A 126 25.97 -18.82 21.92
N GLU A 127 26.96 -18.83 21.04
CA GLU A 127 28.28 -18.20 21.25
C GLU A 127 28.30 -16.70 20.91
N LEU A 128 27.20 -16.12 20.43
CA LEU A 128 27.14 -14.69 20.09
C LEU A 128 27.36 -13.81 21.33
N GLU A 129 28.34 -12.90 21.23
CA GLU A 129 28.60 -11.90 22.24
C GLU A 129 27.66 -10.69 22.08
N SER A 130 27.34 -10.03 23.19
CA SER A 130 26.52 -8.81 23.16
C SER A 130 27.32 -7.59 22.70
N ASP A 131 26.73 -6.78 21.82
CA ASP A 131 27.27 -5.50 21.40
C ASP A 131 27.10 -4.38 22.46
N SER A 132 27.48 -3.14 22.12
CA SER A 132 27.33 -1.98 23.00
C SER A 132 25.88 -1.64 23.40
N TRP A 133 24.89 -2.25 22.75
CA TRP A 133 23.46 -2.13 23.05
C TRP A 133 22.91 -3.37 23.77
N GLY A 134 23.76 -4.35 24.09
CA GLY A 134 23.38 -5.61 24.72
C GLY A 134 22.81 -6.64 23.74
N ILE A 135 22.84 -6.36 22.43
CA ILE A 135 22.25 -7.22 21.40
C ILE A 135 23.27 -8.28 21.01
N PRO A 136 22.93 -9.59 21.01
CA PRO A 136 23.84 -10.61 20.50
C PRO A 136 24.23 -10.29 19.06
N THR A 137 25.53 -10.24 18.76
CA THR A 137 26.07 -9.88 17.45
C THR A 137 27.15 -10.85 17.04
N VAL A 138 27.36 -10.98 15.73
CA VAL A 138 28.51 -11.71 15.20
C VAL A 138 29.77 -10.88 15.43
N GLY A 139 30.81 -11.50 16.02
CA GLY A 139 32.13 -10.89 16.20
C GLY A 139 32.85 -10.65 14.87
N GLU A 140 33.93 -9.87 14.89
CA GLU A 140 34.70 -9.57 13.67
C GLU A 140 35.48 -10.81 13.15
N GLU A 141 35.82 -11.74 14.04
CA GLU A 141 36.57 -12.95 13.72
C GLU A 141 35.69 -13.97 12.95
N GLY A 142 36.16 -14.41 11.77
CA GLY A 142 35.44 -15.37 10.93
C GLY A 142 34.31 -14.76 10.09
N LEU A 143 34.10 -13.44 10.16
CA LEU A 143 33.09 -12.72 9.39
C LEU A 143 33.35 -12.79 7.88
N GLU A 144 34.62 -12.89 7.46
CA GLU A 144 35.01 -13.10 6.06
C GLU A 144 34.55 -14.44 5.49
N LYS A 145 34.25 -15.42 6.36
CA LYS A 145 33.78 -16.76 5.97
C LYS A 145 32.25 -16.87 5.93
N ARG A 146 31.53 -15.86 6.43
CA ARG A 146 30.07 -15.86 6.50
C ARG A 146 29.43 -15.35 5.21
N GLU A 147 28.35 -16.03 4.82
CA GLU A 147 27.48 -15.61 3.71
C GLU A 147 26.79 -14.30 4.07
N ARG A 148 26.90 -13.28 3.21
CA ARG A 148 26.20 -11.99 3.35
C ARG A 148 25.13 -11.87 2.29
N VAL A 149 23.93 -11.47 2.68
CA VAL A 149 22.81 -11.31 1.72
C VAL A 149 23.17 -10.37 0.57
N LEU A 150 23.87 -9.27 0.87
CA LEU A 150 24.29 -8.27 -0.11
C LEU A 150 25.78 -8.35 -0.48
N GLY A 151 26.48 -9.46 -0.21
CA GLY A 151 27.91 -9.60 -0.56
C GLY A 151 28.36 -11.03 -0.92
N GLY A 152 29.08 -11.19 -2.03
CA GLY A 152 29.73 -12.44 -2.46
C GLY A 152 29.36 -12.90 -3.88
N GLU A 153 29.89 -14.05 -4.30
CA GLU A 153 29.64 -14.70 -5.62
C GLU A 153 28.42 -15.64 -5.64
N ARG A 154 27.80 -15.89 -4.48
CA ARG A 154 26.58 -16.72 -4.33
C ARG A 154 25.52 -15.94 -3.58
N ASP A 155 24.55 -15.43 -4.31
CA ASP A 155 23.53 -14.52 -3.80
C ASP A 155 22.49 -15.23 -2.92
N GLY A 156 22.48 -14.86 -1.64
CA GLY A 156 21.45 -15.27 -0.70
C GLY A 156 20.16 -14.50 -0.98
N GLN A 157 19.14 -15.20 -1.46
CA GLN A 157 17.78 -14.67 -1.53
C GLN A 157 17.06 -14.89 -0.20
N LEU A 158 16.36 -13.88 0.31
CA LEU A 158 15.50 -13.98 1.48
C LEU A 158 14.06 -14.28 1.04
N ASP A 159 13.41 -15.23 1.72
CA ASP A 159 11.98 -15.49 1.58
C ASP A 159 11.14 -14.64 2.54
N LEU A 160 11.68 -14.38 3.74
CA LEU A 160 11.02 -13.69 4.84
C LEU A 160 12.02 -12.83 5.61
N MET A 161 11.65 -11.60 5.91
CA MET A 161 12.37 -10.71 6.82
C MET A 161 11.48 -10.39 8.01
N LEU A 162 11.96 -10.66 9.21
CA LEU A 162 11.31 -10.31 10.47
C LEU A 162 11.95 -9.03 11.01
N LEU A 163 11.15 -7.95 11.08
CA LEU A 163 11.64 -6.61 11.35
C LEU A 163 11.24 -6.11 12.74
N PRO A 164 12.15 -5.41 13.45
CA PRO A 164 11.84 -4.67 14.65
C PRO A 164 11.39 -3.24 14.32
N GLY A 165 10.87 -2.55 15.33
CA GLY A 165 10.41 -1.18 15.22
C GLY A 165 9.91 -0.65 16.55
N VAL A 166 9.76 0.67 16.63
CA VAL A 166 9.24 1.36 17.81
C VAL A 166 7.71 1.31 17.83
N ALA A 167 7.09 1.64 16.70
CA ALA A 167 5.65 1.66 16.54
C ALA A 167 5.25 1.14 15.15
N PHE A 168 4.06 0.56 15.08
CA PHE A 168 3.51 -0.02 13.87
C PHE A 168 2.07 0.41 13.71
N GLN A 169 1.67 0.76 12.50
CA GLN A 169 0.30 1.13 12.21
C GLN A 169 -0.17 0.36 10.97
N PRO A 170 -1.11 -0.58 11.13
CA PRO A 170 -1.78 -1.20 10.00
C PRO A 170 -2.51 -0.13 9.18
N ILE A 171 -2.23 -0.09 7.88
CA ILE A 171 -2.95 0.76 6.94
C ILE A 171 -4.28 0.08 6.65
N ILE A 172 -5.35 0.84 6.80
CA ILE A 172 -6.70 0.38 6.53
C ILE A 172 -7.35 1.36 5.55
N GLY A 173 -7.79 0.83 4.41
CA GLY A 173 -8.26 1.61 3.26
C GLY A 173 -7.13 2.14 2.38
N GLY A 174 -7.47 2.55 1.16
CA GLY A 174 -6.49 3.01 0.16
C GLY A 174 -5.60 1.90 -0.41
N ASP A 175 -4.71 2.26 -1.34
CA ASP A 175 -3.92 1.30 -2.13
C ASP A 175 -2.97 0.39 -1.33
N GLU A 176 -2.66 0.82 -0.12
CA GLU A 176 -1.73 0.20 0.80
C GLU A 176 -2.47 -0.57 1.92
N ASP A 177 -3.78 -0.80 1.80
CA ASP A 177 -4.55 -1.58 2.78
C ASP A 177 -3.92 -2.96 3.05
N GLY A 178 -3.84 -3.28 4.34
CA GLY A 178 -3.18 -4.47 4.84
C GLY A 178 -1.65 -4.39 4.84
N MET A 179 -1.05 -3.30 4.33
CA MET A 179 0.36 -2.97 4.58
C MET A 179 0.52 -2.30 5.94
N ILE A 180 1.74 -2.27 6.45
CA ILE A 180 2.05 -1.74 7.78
C ILE A 180 3.03 -0.59 7.65
N ARG A 181 2.68 0.57 8.23
CA ARG A 181 3.63 1.66 8.46
C ARG A 181 4.51 1.31 9.65
N ARG A 182 5.82 1.49 9.49
CA ARG A 182 6.81 1.20 10.54
C ARG A 182 7.53 2.46 10.96
N LEU A 183 7.55 2.73 12.26
CA LEU A 183 8.44 3.72 12.87
C LEU A 183 9.68 3.02 13.41
N GLY A 184 10.82 3.17 12.74
CA GLY A 184 12.11 2.70 13.26
C GLY A 184 12.70 3.60 14.36
N HIS A 185 13.81 3.17 14.97
CA HIS A 185 14.51 3.90 16.04
C HIS A 185 15.17 5.23 15.61
N GLY A 186 15.24 5.53 14.31
CA GLY A 186 15.70 6.82 13.78
C GLY A 186 16.97 6.76 12.95
N MET A 187 17.71 5.65 12.98
CA MET A 187 18.93 5.48 12.19
C MET A 187 18.71 5.00 10.75
N GLY A 188 17.49 4.56 10.41
CA GLY A 188 17.13 4.16 9.04
C GLY A 188 17.83 2.88 8.53
N PHE A 189 18.47 2.08 9.40
CA PHE A 189 19.23 0.89 8.99
C PHE A 189 18.41 -0.10 8.16
N TYR A 190 17.21 -0.46 8.64
CA TYR A 190 16.33 -1.39 7.93
C TYR A 190 15.81 -0.81 6.62
N ASP A 191 15.43 0.46 6.60
CA ASP A 191 14.92 1.12 5.39
C ASP A 191 16.00 1.18 4.30
N PHE A 192 17.22 1.54 4.69
CA PHE A 192 18.38 1.56 3.82
C PHE A 192 18.77 0.14 3.34
N PHE A 193 18.74 -0.87 4.20
CA PHE A 193 19.00 -2.26 3.80
C PHE A 193 17.93 -2.78 2.84
N ILE A 194 16.64 -2.56 3.12
CA ILE A 194 15.54 -2.97 2.24
C ILE A 194 15.70 -2.32 0.87
N ARG A 195 16.05 -1.04 0.82
CA ARG A 195 16.32 -0.32 -0.43
C ARG A 195 17.45 -0.97 -1.24
N ARG A 196 18.63 -1.16 -0.64
CA ARG A 196 19.77 -1.84 -1.30
C ARG A 196 19.43 -3.27 -1.73
N TYR A 197 18.64 -3.98 -0.92
CA TYR A 197 18.18 -5.33 -1.27
C TYR A 197 17.25 -5.33 -2.48
N ARG A 198 16.30 -4.39 -2.55
CA ARG A 198 15.40 -4.24 -3.70
C ARG A 198 16.18 -3.89 -4.97
N GLU A 199 17.13 -2.97 -4.87
CA GLU A 199 18.02 -2.59 -5.97
C GLU A 199 18.77 -3.82 -6.52
N LYS A 200 19.37 -4.63 -5.64
CA LYS A 200 20.04 -5.87 -6.05
C LYS A 200 19.09 -6.88 -6.67
N MET A 201 17.90 -7.08 -6.09
CA MET A 201 16.91 -8.03 -6.64
C MET A 201 16.39 -7.60 -8.01
N GLU A 202 16.27 -6.30 -8.26
CA GLU A 202 15.90 -5.79 -9.58
C GLU A 202 16.95 -6.16 -10.63
N GLU A 203 18.24 -6.01 -10.31
CA GLU A 203 19.35 -6.34 -11.21
C GLU A 203 19.41 -7.82 -11.57
N VAL A 204 19.11 -8.71 -10.62
CA VAL A 204 19.14 -10.17 -10.82
C VAL A 204 17.78 -10.79 -11.14
N ALA A 205 16.75 -9.97 -11.40
CA ALA A 205 15.36 -10.41 -11.56
C ALA A 205 14.86 -11.35 -10.45
N GLY A 206 15.35 -11.13 -9.22
CA GLY A 206 15.03 -11.89 -8.03
C GLY A 206 13.67 -11.55 -7.44
N LYS A 207 13.20 -12.39 -6.52
CA LYS A 207 11.95 -12.18 -5.77
C LYS A 207 12.26 -11.50 -4.43
N GLU A 208 11.57 -10.40 -4.13
CA GLU A 208 11.69 -9.75 -2.81
C GLU A 208 11.05 -10.62 -1.70
N PRO A 209 11.64 -10.60 -0.49
CA PRO A 209 11.11 -11.28 0.68
C PRO A 209 9.76 -10.71 1.09
N LEU A 210 9.05 -11.47 1.92
CA LEU A 210 7.95 -10.94 2.70
C LEU A 210 8.51 -10.13 3.87
N LEU A 211 8.11 -8.87 4.00
CA LEU A 211 8.51 -7.99 5.11
C LEU A 211 7.46 -8.07 6.22
N VAL A 212 7.81 -8.63 7.38
CA VAL A 212 6.87 -8.83 8.49
C VAL A 212 7.43 -8.24 9.78
N ALA A 213 6.71 -7.32 10.39
CA ALA A 213 7.07 -6.81 11.71
C ALA A 213 6.62 -7.76 12.82
N LEU A 214 7.38 -7.78 13.91
CA LEU A 214 6.97 -8.37 15.18
C LEU A 214 6.75 -7.22 16.18
N ALA A 215 5.60 -7.19 16.85
CA ALA A 215 5.25 -6.10 17.75
C ALA A 215 4.59 -6.58 19.04
N LEU A 216 4.99 -6.00 20.18
CA LEU A 216 4.15 -6.00 21.37
C LEU A 216 2.84 -5.28 21.06
N ARG A 217 1.76 -5.63 21.76
CA ARG A 217 0.44 -4.97 21.60
C ARG A 217 0.55 -3.47 21.74
N GLU A 218 1.38 -3.01 22.67
CA GLU A 218 1.58 -1.60 23.02
C GLU A 218 2.35 -0.82 21.95
N GLN A 219 2.95 -1.49 20.97
CA GLN A 219 3.61 -0.88 19.82
C GLN A 219 2.67 -0.72 18.62
N VAL A 220 1.48 -1.34 18.66
CA VAL A 220 0.49 -1.26 17.58
C VAL A 220 -0.42 -0.06 17.84
N LEU A 221 -0.37 0.93 16.95
CA LEU A 221 -1.15 2.15 17.07
C LEU A 221 -2.60 1.91 16.62
N GLY A 222 -3.54 2.40 17.42
CA GLY A 222 -4.98 2.22 17.22
C GLY A 222 -5.71 3.53 16.92
N GLU A 223 -7.04 3.50 17.05
CA GLU A 223 -7.87 4.70 16.94
C GLU A 223 -7.53 5.67 18.08
N GLY A 224 -7.20 6.93 17.73
CA GLY A 224 -6.81 7.99 18.68
C GLY A 224 -5.30 8.19 18.82
N ASP A 225 -4.46 7.29 18.30
CA ASP A 225 -3.02 7.52 18.17
C ASP A 225 -2.71 8.41 16.95
N ALA A 226 -1.59 9.15 17.03
CA ALA A 226 -1.06 9.85 15.87
C ALA A 226 -0.53 8.86 14.84
N ASP A 227 -0.81 9.12 13.56
CA ASP A 227 -0.34 8.31 12.45
C ASP A 227 1.20 8.18 12.43
N VAL A 228 1.70 7.00 12.04
CA VAL A 228 3.13 6.81 11.80
C VAL A 228 3.50 7.61 10.55
N PRO A 229 4.32 8.69 10.68
CA PRO A 229 4.67 9.51 9.54
C PRO A 229 5.60 8.75 8.60
N LEU A 230 5.33 8.78 7.29
CA LEU A 230 6.22 8.24 6.27
C LEU A 230 6.97 9.39 5.57
N GLY A 231 8.25 9.15 5.32
CA GLY A 231 9.06 9.88 4.37
C GLY A 231 9.38 9.01 3.17
N GLU A 232 10.02 9.61 2.18
CA GLU A 232 10.29 9.01 0.87
C GLU A 232 11.03 7.66 0.92
N HIS A 233 11.85 7.44 1.95
CA HIS A 233 12.68 6.24 2.07
C HIS A 233 12.13 5.20 3.04
N ASP A 234 11.05 5.47 3.77
CA ASP A 234 10.52 4.47 4.72
C ASP A 234 9.80 3.34 3.99
N ALA A 235 10.20 2.10 4.26
CA ALA A 235 9.59 0.94 3.63
C ALA A 235 8.30 0.52 4.35
N LEU A 236 7.22 0.36 3.59
CA LEU A 236 6.04 -0.37 4.05
C LEU A 236 6.32 -1.86 4.19
N LEU A 237 5.63 -2.48 5.15
CA LEU A 237 5.75 -3.92 5.41
C LEU A 237 4.50 -4.66 4.91
N ASP A 238 4.68 -5.93 4.54
CA ASP A 238 3.64 -6.82 4.04
C ASP A 238 2.78 -7.45 5.16
N GLY A 239 3.23 -7.37 6.40
CA GLY A 239 2.47 -7.82 7.55
C GLY A 239 3.07 -7.50 8.91
N LEU A 240 2.32 -7.85 9.94
CA LEU A 240 2.61 -7.61 11.34
C LEU A 240 2.09 -8.80 12.17
N VAL A 241 2.92 -9.32 13.07
CA VAL A 241 2.51 -10.28 14.09
C VAL A 241 2.50 -9.57 15.45
N VAL A 242 1.34 -9.60 16.10
CA VAL A 242 1.05 -8.85 17.32
C VAL A 242 1.24 -9.75 18.53
N GLY A 243 1.58 -9.16 19.69
CA GLY A 243 1.84 -9.83 20.97
C GLY A 243 0.75 -10.78 21.48
N ASP A 244 -0.45 -10.80 20.90
CA ASP A 244 -1.51 -11.78 21.17
C ASP A 244 -1.55 -12.95 20.17
N GLY A 245 -0.56 -13.05 19.28
CA GLY A 245 -0.45 -14.08 18.26
C GLY A 245 -1.22 -13.78 16.97
N ARG A 246 -1.92 -12.65 16.86
CA ARG A 246 -2.61 -12.28 15.61
C ARG A 246 -1.61 -11.97 14.50
N ILE A 247 -1.82 -12.57 13.33
CA ILE A 247 -1.05 -12.33 12.12
C ILE A 247 -1.87 -11.42 11.20
N LEU A 248 -1.47 -10.15 11.12
CA LEU A 248 -2.04 -9.14 10.24
C LEU A 248 -1.21 -9.08 8.96
N VAL A 249 -1.58 -9.85 7.95
CA VAL A 249 -0.86 -9.90 6.66
C VAL A 249 -1.80 -9.55 5.54
N LYS A 250 -1.27 -8.95 4.48
CA LYS A 250 -2.01 -8.78 3.24
C LYS A 250 -2.51 -10.15 2.75
N LEU A 251 -3.84 -10.30 2.62
CA LEU A 251 -4.49 -11.44 1.97
C LEU A 251 -4.05 -11.45 0.50
N CYS A 252 -2.96 -12.16 0.23
CA CYS A 252 -2.44 -12.34 -1.10
C CYS A 252 -3.32 -13.41 -1.78
N ILE A 253 -4.37 -12.97 -2.49
CA ILE A 253 -4.90 -13.77 -3.61
C ILE A 253 -3.76 -13.82 -4.62
N ARG A 254 -2.96 -14.88 -4.58
CA ARG A 254 -1.89 -15.12 -5.54
C ARG A 254 -2.55 -15.39 -6.89
N ASN A 255 -2.50 -14.40 -7.78
CA ASN A 255 -2.20 -14.69 -9.17
C ASN A 255 -0.97 -13.86 -9.56
N THR A 256 -0.09 -14.49 -10.31
CA THR A 256 1.30 -14.11 -10.61
C THR A 256 1.50 -12.65 -11.07
N ARG A 257 2.67 -12.10 -10.67
CA ARG A 257 3.32 -10.81 -11.01
C ARG A 257 2.91 -9.57 -10.21
N ARG A 258 3.88 -9.10 -9.39
CA ARG A 258 3.87 -7.85 -8.61
C ARG A 258 3.71 -6.61 -9.51
N SER A 259 2.71 -5.81 -9.16
CA SER A 259 2.67 -4.35 -8.96
C SER A 259 1.25 -3.88 -9.31
N GLY A 260 0.42 -3.65 -8.29
CA GLY A 260 -0.99 -3.36 -8.50
C GLY A 260 -1.79 -3.64 -7.24
N SER A 261 -2.23 -2.55 -6.62
CA SER A 261 -3.08 -2.46 -5.44
C SER A 261 -4.30 -3.41 -5.47
N VAL A 262 -4.68 -3.92 -4.29
CA VAL A 262 -5.93 -4.71 -4.10
C VAL A 262 -7.11 -3.79 -3.73
N ILE A 263 -6.84 -2.50 -3.45
CA ILE A 263 -7.86 -1.44 -3.29
C ILE A 263 -8.05 -0.60 -4.56
N GLY A 264 -7.14 -0.73 -5.53
CA GLY A 264 -7.36 -0.35 -6.93
C GLY A 264 -8.40 -1.22 -7.65
N ARG A 265 -9.25 -1.93 -6.88
CA ARG A 265 -10.27 -2.89 -7.32
C ARG A 265 -11.60 -2.73 -6.59
N SER A 266 -12.02 -1.49 -6.30
CA SER A 266 -13.40 -1.18 -5.89
C SER A 266 -13.90 0.04 -6.67
N PRO A 267 -15.14 0.04 -7.20
CA PRO A 267 -15.71 1.22 -7.83
C PRO A 267 -15.87 2.41 -6.86
N LEU A 268 -15.81 2.20 -5.53
CA LEU A 268 -15.98 3.27 -4.54
C LEU A 268 -14.78 4.24 -4.53
N THR A 269 -13.57 3.74 -4.77
CA THR A 269 -12.38 4.61 -4.86
C THR A 269 -12.45 5.51 -6.09
N CYS A 270 -13.12 5.08 -7.17
CA CYS A 270 -13.41 5.96 -8.30
C CYS A 270 -14.32 7.12 -7.89
N TYR A 271 -15.35 6.87 -7.08
CA TYR A 271 -16.26 7.92 -6.63
C TYR A 271 -15.57 8.91 -5.69
N ILE A 272 -14.82 8.41 -4.71
CA ILE A 272 -14.01 9.22 -3.81
C ILE A 272 -12.99 10.06 -4.59
N GLY A 273 -12.24 9.43 -5.50
CA GLY A 273 -11.26 10.13 -6.34
C GLY A 273 -11.92 11.21 -7.20
N TYR A 274 -13.11 10.96 -7.73
CA TYR A 274 -13.86 11.95 -8.48
C TYR A 274 -14.31 13.13 -7.62
N ARG A 275 -14.80 12.90 -6.39
CA ARG A 275 -15.11 13.98 -5.43
C ARG A 275 -13.89 14.84 -5.11
N ARG A 276 -12.74 14.21 -4.88
CA ARG A 276 -11.48 14.91 -4.61
C ARG A 276 -11.02 15.73 -5.81
N LEU A 277 -11.14 15.18 -7.03
CA LEU A 277 -10.88 15.91 -8.27
C LEU A 277 -11.81 17.14 -8.40
N GLN A 278 -13.12 16.98 -8.18
CA GLN A 278 -14.09 18.08 -8.24
C GLN A 278 -13.76 19.19 -7.23
N LYS A 279 -13.42 18.83 -5.98
CA LYS A 279 -12.99 19.78 -4.94
C LYS A 279 -11.71 20.51 -5.35
N ALA A 280 -10.73 19.80 -5.91
CA ALA A 280 -9.49 20.40 -6.41
C ALA A 280 -9.76 21.40 -7.55
N ILE A 281 -10.62 21.04 -8.52
CA ILE A 281 -11.01 21.94 -9.63
C ILE A 281 -11.72 23.19 -9.08
N ALA A 282 -12.65 23.02 -8.14
CA ALA A 282 -13.37 24.13 -7.52
C ALA A 282 -12.41 25.05 -6.76
N MET A 283 -11.45 24.49 -6.02
CA MET A 283 -10.42 25.26 -5.33
C MET A 283 -9.55 26.02 -6.34
N TYR A 284 -9.04 25.35 -7.37
CA TYR A 284 -8.21 25.94 -8.41
C TYR A 284 -8.89 27.15 -9.08
N ARG A 285 -10.14 26.99 -9.51
CA ARG A 285 -10.93 28.06 -10.11
C ARG A 285 -11.13 29.26 -9.19
N LYS A 286 -11.16 29.03 -7.88
CA LYS A 286 -11.37 30.05 -6.86
C LYS A 286 -10.07 30.74 -6.45
N THR A 287 -8.95 30.03 -6.39
CA THR A 287 -7.73 30.51 -5.72
C THR A 287 -6.57 30.81 -6.68
N TYR A 288 -6.55 30.24 -7.89
CA TYR A 288 -5.45 30.45 -8.82
C TYR A 288 -5.70 31.67 -9.74
N PRO A 289 -4.70 32.53 -9.99
CA PRO A 289 -4.83 33.65 -10.93
C PRO A 289 -5.33 33.19 -12.31
N ASP A 290 -6.38 33.83 -12.82
CA ASP A 290 -7.10 33.45 -14.04
C ASP A 290 -7.68 32.03 -14.09
N GLY A 291 -7.60 31.26 -12.99
CA GLY A 291 -8.09 29.88 -12.91
C GLY A 291 -9.61 29.76 -13.17
N SER A 292 -10.38 30.81 -12.89
CA SER A 292 -11.82 30.88 -13.18
C SER A 292 -12.16 30.89 -14.67
N LYS A 293 -11.19 31.25 -15.53
CA LYS A 293 -11.33 31.24 -17.00
C LYS A 293 -10.91 29.90 -17.62
N ASP A 294 -10.27 29.02 -16.84
CA ASP A 294 -9.79 27.74 -17.33
C ASP A 294 -10.90 26.69 -17.42
N THR A 295 -10.81 25.89 -18.49
CA THR A 295 -11.78 24.84 -18.81
C THR A 295 -11.23 23.47 -18.40
N PHE A 296 -12.08 22.67 -17.76
CA PHE A 296 -11.77 21.30 -17.35
C PHE A 296 -12.75 20.37 -18.05
N ASN A 297 -12.24 19.58 -18.99
CA ASN A 297 -13.03 18.59 -19.71
C ASN A 297 -12.67 17.19 -19.20
N ILE A 298 -13.61 16.57 -18.50
CA ILE A 298 -13.45 15.22 -17.94
C ILE A 298 -14.09 14.22 -18.90
N THR A 299 -13.33 13.18 -19.26
CA THR A 299 -13.84 12.06 -20.07
C THR A 299 -13.62 10.75 -19.34
N TRP A 300 -14.65 9.92 -19.29
CA TRP A 300 -14.64 8.64 -18.61
C TRP A 300 -14.22 7.53 -19.56
N LYS A 301 -13.42 6.60 -19.05
CA LYS A 301 -12.90 5.47 -19.83
C LYS A 301 -13.25 4.14 -19.16
N PRO A 302 -13.69 3.14 -19.93
CA PRO A 302 -14.13 1.86 -19.36
C PRO A 302 -12.96 1.06 -18.80
N TYR A 303 -13.19 0.42 -17.66
CA TYR A 303 -12.25 -0.50 -17.01
C TYR A 303 -13.00 -1.53 -16.17
N PHE A 304 -13.01 -2.78 -16.60
CA PHE A 304 -13.67 -3.86 -15.87
C PHE A 304 -12.74 -4.44 -14.80
N LEU A 305 -13.18 -4.36 -13.54
CA LEU A 305 -12.43 -4.87 -12.40
C LEU A 305 -12.54 -6.38 -12.23
N ASP A 306 -13.71 -6.92 -12.53
CA ASP A 306 -14.00 -8.35 -12.52
C ASP A 306 -14.12 -8.79 -13.98
N GLU A 307 -13.19 -9.63 -14.44
CA GLU A 307 -13.20 -10.11 -15.84
C GLU A 307 -14.28 -11.17 -16.05
N ASN A 308 -14.73 -11.83 -14.98
CA ASN A 308 -15.79 -12.84 -15.00
C ASN A 308 -16.76 -12.58 -13.84
N PRO A 309 -17.58 -11.51 -13.91
CA PRO A 309 -18.56 -11.22 -12.88
C PRO A 309 -19.60 -12.36 -12.78
N PRO A 310 -20.20 -12.57 -11.59
CA PRO A 310 -21.28 -13.53 -11.44
C PRO A 310 -22.46 -13.15 -12.35
N ALA A 311 -23.10 -14.16 -12.95
CA ALA A 311 -24.21 -13.99 -13.89
C ALA A 311 -25.43 -13.28 -13.27
N THR A 312 -25.61 -13.39 -11.96
CA THR A 312 -26.65 -12.71 -11.19
C THR A 312 -26.02 -11.81 -10.14
N PRO A 313 -26.49 -10.57 -9.97
CA PRO A 313 -26.06 -9.72 -8.86
C PRO A 313 -26.33 -10.38 -7.51
N GLY A 314 -25.37 -10.29 -6.60
CA GLY A 314 -25.49 -10.81 -5.23
C GLY A 314 -25.45 -9.69 -4.19
N SER A 315 -25.69 -10.01 -2.91
CA SER A 315 -25.57 -9.03 -1.83
C SER A 315 -24.13 -8.54 -1.69
N ARG A 316 -23.97 -7.21 -1.66
CA ARG A 316 -22.70 -6.55 -1.37
C ARG A 316 -22.24 -6.87 0.05
N TRP A 317 -23.16 -6.89 1.01
CA TRP A 317 -22.87 -7.24 2.40
C TRP A 317 -22.42 -8.69 2.55
N GLU A 318 -23.13 -9.66 1.95
CA GLU A 318 -22.71 -11.06 1.99
C GLU A 318 -21.33 -11.27 1.34
N ARG A 319 -21.08 -10.62 0.20
CA ARG A 319 -19.75 -10.64 -0.44
C ARG A 319 -18.67 -10.07 0.49
N MET A 320 -19.00 -9.05 1.26
CA MET A 320 -18.11 -8.47 2.27
C MET A 320 -17.87 -9.44 3.44
N LEU A 321 -18.92 -10.07 3.96
CA LEU A 321 -18.82 -11.08 5.03
C LEU A 321 -17.94 -12.26 4.61
N VAL A 322 -18.13 -12.79 3.41
CA VAL A 322 -17.33 -13.92 2.88
C VAL A 322 -15.87 -13.52 2.71
N ARG A 323 -15.60 -12.29 2.22
CA ARG A 323 -14.24 -11.84 1.92
C ARG A 323 -13.45 -11.41 3.16
N ILE A 324 -14.12 -10.81 4.13
CA ILE A 324 -13.49 -10.11 5.27
C ILE A 324 -13.70 -10.85 6.59
N GLY A 325 -14.75 -11.68 6.68
CA GLY A 325 -15.18 -12.37 7.88
C GLY A 325 -16.21 -11.57 8.69
N PRO A 326 -17.19 -12.25 9.33
CA PRO A 326 -18.33 -11.59 9.99
C PRO A 326 -17.93 -10.75 11.20
N GLU A 327 -16.84 -11.09 11.89
CA GLU A 327 -16.38 -10.32 13.05
C GLU A 327 -15.77 -8.96 12.67
N ARG A 328 -15.16 -8.88 11.48
CA ARG A 328 -14.42 -7.68 11.05
C ARG A 328 -15.21 -6.79 10.10
N ALA A 329 -16.17 -7.36 9.37
CA ALA A 329 -16.94 -6.64 8.35
C ALA A 329 -17.65 -5.39 8.89
N PRO A 330 -18.31 -5.38 10.07
CA PRO A 330 -19.00 -4.20 10.58
C PRO A 330 -18.06 -3.01 10.82
N ALA A 331 -16.92 -3.26 11.45
CA ALA A 331 -15.93 -2.21 11.72
C ALA A 331 -15.34 -1.65 10.42
N ILE A 332 -15.06 -2.51 9.43
CA ILE A 332 -14.54 -2.06 8.13
C ILE A 332 -15.60 -1.28 7.35
N ALA A 333 -16.86 -1.70 7.37
CA ALA A 333 -17.95 -0.98 6.72
C ALA A 333 -18.15 0.41 7.36
N ALA A 334 -18.13 0.50 8.68
CA ALA A 334 -18.20 1.77 9.40
C ALA A 334 -17.06 2.71 9.01
N ARG A 335 -15.82 2.21 8.90
CA ARG A 335 -14.68 3.01 8.47
C ARG A 335 -14.79 3.46 7.01
N ILE A 336 -15.20 2.58 6.09
CA ILE A 336 -15.44 2.94 4.69
C ILE A 336 -16.49 4.05 4.59
N LYS A 337 -17.56 3.93 5.39
CA LYS A 337 -18.62 4.94 5.49
C LYS A 337 -18.10 6.28 6.02
N ALA A 338 -17.22 6.26 7.01
CA ALA A 338 -16.59 7.48 7.53
C ALA A 338 -15.69 8.17 6.49
N ILE A 339 -14.87 7.41 5.75
CA ILE A 339 -14.01 7.95 4.69
C ILE A 339 -14.86 8.56 3.58
N ALA A 340 -15.87 7.84 3.08
CA ALA A 340 -16.79 8.33 2.08
C ALA A 340 -17.56 9.57 2.57
N GLY A 341 -17.99 9.57 3.83
CA GLY A 341 -18.66 10.71 4.47
C GLY A 341 -17.79 11.96 4.53
N GLY A 342 -16.47 11.84 4.74
CA GLY A 342 -15.52 12.95 4.65
C GLY A 342 -15.47 13.59 3.25
N GLU A 343 -15.87 12.85 2.23
CA GLU A 343 -15.99 13.32 0.84
C GLU A 343 -17.40 13.77 0.46
N GLY A 344 -18.34 13.76 1.40
CA GLY A 344 -19.75 14.10 1.16
C GLY A 344 -20.55 12.97 0.52
N ILE A 345 -20.05 11.73 0.55
CA ILE A 345 -20.71 10.55 0.00
C ILE A 345 -21.42 9.82 1.14
N LEU A 346 -22.75 9.76 1.10
CA LEU A 346 -23.55 9.10 2.14
C LEU A 346 -23.85 7.66 1.72
N LEU A 347 -22.97 6.72 2.08
CA LEU A 347 -23.14 5.32 1.68
C LEU A 347 -24.41 4.69 2.28
N ALA A 348 -25.15 3.96 1.43
CA ALA A 348 -26.20 3.06 1.87
C ALA A 348 -25.61 1.82 2.58
N ASP A 349 -26.37 1.29 3.54
CA ASP A 349 -25.91 0.17 4.40
C ASP A 349 -25.78 -1.17 3.65
N ASP A 350 -26.56 -1.37 2.59
CA ASP A 350 -26.49 -2.56 1.74
C ASP A 350 -26.66 -2.19 0.25
N GLY A 351 -26.60 -3.19 -0.63
CA GLY A 351 -26.81 -3.05 -2.06
C GLY A 351 -26.42 -4.33 -2.79
N LEU A 352 -26.55 -4.31 -4.11
CA LEU A 352 -26.13 -5.44 -4.95
C LEU A 352 -24.70 -5.28 -5.44
N VAL A 353 -24.09 -6.36 -5.92
CA VAL A 353 -22.83 -6.34 -6.66
C VAL A 353 -22.89 -7.34 -7.81
N GLY A 354 -22.55 -6.90 -9.02
CA GLY A 354 -22.68 -7.67 -10.27
C GLY A 354 -21.81 -7.11 -11.40
N GLY A 355 -22.04 -7.58 -12.62
CA GLY A 355 -21.33 -7.15 -13.83
C GLY A 355 -21.72 -5.74 -14.27
N THR A 356 -20.75 -4.87 -14.56
CA THR A 356 -20.97 -3.44 -14.85
C THR A 356 -21.01 -3.11 -16.34
N GLU A 357 -21.10 -4.11 -17.22
CA GLU A 357 -21.09 -3.96 -18.68
C GLU A 357 -22.12 -2.94 -19.17
N LEU A 358 -23.37 -3.07 -18.72
CA LEU A 358 -24.44 -2.15 -19.11
C LEU A 358 -24.22 -0.74 -18.53
N CYS A 359 -23.62 -0.60 -17.34
CA CYS A 359 -23.25 0.71 -16.79
C CYS A 359 -22.23 1.42 -17.69
N HIS A 360 -21.26 0.66 -18.22
CA HIS A 360 -20.27 1.20 -19.15
C HIS A 360 -20.89 1.51 -20.52
N VAL A 361 -21.86 0.73 -21.00
CA VAL A 361 -22.66 1.09 -22.19
C VAL A 361 -23.40 2.41 -21.98
N LEU A 362 -24.03 2.61 -20.82
CA LEU A 362 -24.70 3.87 -20.51
C LEU A 362 -23.74 5.07 -20.56
N LEU A 363 -22.56 4.95 -19.94
CA LEU A 363 -21.50 5.96 -19.99
C LEU A 363 -20.99 6.22 -21.42
N HIS A 364 -20.91 5.17 -22.24
CA HIS A 364 -20.51 5.29 -23.64
C HIS A 364 -21.54 6.06 -24.47
N LEU A 365 -22.83 5.71 -24.33
CA LEU A 365 -23.93 6.42 -24.99
C LEU A 365 -23.97 7.90 -24.57
N ALA A 366 -23.77 8.19 -23.29
CA ALA A 366 -23.67 9.55 -22.78
C ALA A 366 -22.46 10.32 -23.34
N GLY A 367 -21.31 9.65 -23.46
CA GLY A 367 -20.09 10.20 -24.04
C GLY A 367 -20.22 10.57 -25.53
N LYS A 368 -21.09 9.87 -26.27
CA LYS A 368 -21.42 10.24 -27.66
C LYS A 368 -22.21 11.55 -27.77
N ILE A 369 -22.86 12.00 -26.69
CA ILE A 369 -23.59 13.27 -26.65
C ILE A 369 -22.63 14.41 -26.30
N SER A 370 -21.99 14.34 -25.13
CA SER A 370 -20.95 15.29 -24.71
C SER A 370 -20.19 14.82 -23.46
N PRO A 371 -18.99 15.36 -23.17
CA PRO A 371 -18.30 15.09 -21.90
C PRO A 371 -19.14 15.45 -20.67
N ASP A 372 -19.90 16.54 -20.72
CA ASP A 372 -20.77 16.96 -19.61
C ASP A 372 -21.95 16.01 -19.40
N GLN A 373 -22.54 15.48 -20.47
CA GLN A 373 -23.57 14.46 -20.36
C GLN A 373 -23.02 13.16 -19.76
N GLN A 374 -21.79 12.79 -20.13
CA GLN A 374 -21.09 11.65 -19.54
C GLN A 374 -20.82 11.85 -18.04
N ASN A 375 -20.40 13.06 -17.63
CA ASN A 375 -20.19 13.42 -16.23
C ASN A 375 -21.48 13.30 -15.40
N ARG A 376 -22.61 13.80 -15.92
CA ARG A 376 -23.91 13.68 -15.25
C ARG A 376 -24.31 12.21 -15.05
N VAL A 377 -24.12 11.38 -16.08
CA VAL A 377 -24.41 9.94 -15.99
C VAL A 377 -23.49 9.23 -15.00
N ALA A 378 -22.20 9.56 -14.97
CA ALA A 378 -21.27 8.99 -14.00
C ALA A 378 -21.69 9.31 -12.56
N GLU A 379 -22.06 10.56 -12.30
CA GLU A 379 -22.56 11.02 -11.00
C GLU A 379 -23.83 10.26 -10.59
N GLU A 380 -24.81 10.15 -11.49
CA GLU A 380 -26.06 9.43 -11.22
C GLU A 380 -25.84 7.93 -11.00
N LEU A 381 -24.93 7.30 -11.75
CA LEU A 381 -24.54 5.91 -11.52
C LEU A 381 -23.92 5.71 -10.15
N PHE A 382 -22.99 6.59 -9.74
CA PHE A 382 -22.37 6.52 -8.42
C PHE A 382 -23.40 6.71 -7.31
N ARG A 383 -24.27 7.71 -7.43
CA ARG A 383 -25.34 7.98 -6.45
C ARG A 383 -26.29 6.80 -6.34
N ALA A 384 -26.81 6.31 -7.47
CA ALA A 384 -27.74 5.17 -7.50
C ALA A 384 -27.13 3.94 -6.83
N TYR A 385 -25.85 3.64 -7.09
CA TYR A 385 -25.19 2.44 -6.57
C TYR A 385 -24.74 2.54 -5.11
N PHE A 386 -24.10 3.67 -4.75
CA PHE A 386 -23.45 3.81 -3.45
C PHE A 386 -24.34 4.44 -2.39
N GLU A 387 -25.20 5.38 -2.76
CA GLU A 387 -25.98 6.18 -1.81
C GLU A 387 -27.44 5.72 -1.74
N GLU A 388 -27.98 5.19 -2.84
CA GLU A 388 -29.39 4.76 -2.93
C GLU A 388 -29.58 3.24 -2.91
N ALA A 389 -28.48 2.46 -2.93
CA ALA A 389 -28.50 0.99 -2.98
C ALA A 389 -29.35 0.41 -4.14
N LYS A 390 -29.53 1.15 -5.23
CA LYS A 390 -30.30 0.71 -6.39
C LYS A 390 -29.58 -0.39 -7.15
N ASP A 391 -30.35 -1.32 -7.69
CA ASP A 391 -29.84 -2.29 -8.65
C ASP A 391 -29.48 -1.59 -9.95
N ILE A 392 -28.19 -1.51 -10.30
CA ILE A 392 -27.69 -0.92 -11.56
C ILE A 392 -27.24 -1.97 -12.57
N PHE A 393 -27.61 -3.24 -12.37
CA PHE A 393 -27.11 -4.37 -13.17
C PHE A 393 -28.12 -4.85 -14.21
N ASN A 394 -29.20 -4.09 -14.45
CA ASN A 394 -30.24 -4.38 -15.43
C ASN A 394 -30.60 -3.15 -16.26
N ALA A 395 -31.02 -3.37 -17.51
CA ALA A 395 -31.33 -2.28 -18.44
C ALA A 395 -32.47 -1.35 -17.98
N PRO A 396 -33.62 -1.84 -17.46
CA PRO A 396 -34.70 -0.97 -17.00
C PRO A 396 -34.25 0.05 -15.94
N SER A 397 -33.47 -0.38 -14.95
CA SER A 397 -32.94 0.53 -13.92
C SER A 397 -31.93 1.53 -14.49
N LEU A 398 -31.07 1.09 -15.40
CA LEU A 398 -30.10 1.96 -16.06
C LEU A 398 -30.76 2.99 -17.01
N VAL A 399 -31.93 2.69 -17.56
CA VAL A 399 -32.75 3.67 -18.28
C VAL A 399 -33.19 4.77 -17.31
N GLU A 400 -33.67 4.43 -16.11
CA GLU A 400 -34.04 5.44 -15.10
C GLU A 400 -32.84 6.31 -14.69
N VAL A 401 -31.66 5.71 -14.52
CA VAL A 401 -30.41 6.45 -14.24
C VAL A 401 -30.07 7.42 -15.37
N GLY A 402 -30.15 6.97 -16.64
CA GLY A 402 -29.89 7.83 -17.79
C GLY A 402 -30.90 8.98 -17.92
N VAL A 403 -32.19 8.71 -17.67
CA VAL A 403 -33.25 9.73 -17.68
C VAL A 403 -33.03 10.75 -16.56
N ALA A 404 -32.66 10.32 -15.36
CA ALA A 404 -32.32 11.22 -14.25
C ALA A 404 -31.12 12.13 -14.60
N ALA A 405 -30.18 11.64 -15.42
CA ALA A 405 -29.07 12.42 -15.94
C ALA A 405 -29.44 13.31 -17.16
N GLY A 406 -30.69 13.30 -17.61
CA GLY A 406 -31.23 14.13 -18.69
C GLY A 406 -31.18 13.52 -20.09
N MET A 407 -31.00 12.20 -20.22
CA MET A 407 -31.02 11.51 -21.51
C MET A 407 -32.44 11.10 -21.94
N ASP A 408 -32.66 10.99 -23.26
CA ASP A 408 -33.93 10.51 -23.83
C ASP A 408 -34.14 9.01 -23.55
N ARG A 409 -35.30 8.66 -22.98
CA ARG A 409 -35.66 7.27 -22.65
C ARG A 409 -35.62 6.36 -23.87
N GLY A 410 -36.23 6.77 -24.98
CA GLY A 410 -36.31 5.93 -26.18
C GLY A 410 -34.94 5.67 -26.79
N ALA A 411 -34.04 6.64 -26.75
CA ALA A 411 -32.65 6.48 -27.17
C ALA A 411 -31.88 5.50 -26.28
N LEU A 412 -32.09 5.53 -24.96
CA LEU A 412 -31.48 4.57 -24.02
C LEU A 412 -31.96 3.15 -24.27
N GLU A 413 -33.28 2.95 -24.40
CA GLU A 413 -33.87 1.63 -24.66
C GLU A 413 -33.33 1.01 -25.95
N ARG A 414 -33.22 1.80 -27.03
CA ARG A 414 -32.58 1.35 -28.28
C ARG A 414 -31.09 1.06 -28.09
N GLY A 415 -30.38 1.92 -27.36
CA GLY A 415 -28.94 1.79 -27.13
C GLY A 415 -28.55 0.56 -26.32
N PHE A 416 -29.34 0.19 -25.30
CA PHE A 416 -29.12 -1.05 -24.54
C PHE A 416 -29.43 -2.32 -25.32
N GLY A 417 -30.26 -2.23 -26.36
CA GLY A 417 -30.53 -3.34 -27.29
C GLY A 417 -29.49 -3.51 -28.41
N ASP A 418 -28.51 -2.62 -28.50
CA ASP A 418 -27.47 -2.64 -29.55
C ASP A 418 -26.19 -3.35 -29.07
N GLU A 419 -25.96 -4.56 -29.57
CA GLU A 419 -24.75 -5.35 -29.26
C GLU A 419 -23.46 -4.61 -29.63
N LYS A 420 -23.51 -3.74 -30.65
CA LYS A 420 -22.36 -2.96 -31.11
C LYS A 420 -21.85 -1.99 -30.02
N ALA A 421 -22.75 -1.45 -29.20
CA ALA A 421 -22.36 -0.54 -28.12
C ALA A 421 -21.47 -1.25 -27.09
N LEU A 422 -21.80 -2.50 -26.74
CA LEU A 422 -20.98 -3.29 -25.82
C LEU A 422 -19.64 -3.70 -26.44
N GLU A 423 -19.62 -4.02 -27.74
CA GLU A 423 -18.37 -4.31 -28.46
C GLU A 423 -17.42 -3.11 -28.48
N GLU A 424 -17.94 -1.91 -28.75
CA GLU A 424 -17.18 -0.66 -28.72
C GLU A 424 -16.58 -0.40 -27.32
N VAL A 425 -17.36 -0.60 -26.26
CA VAL A 425 -16.90 -0.48 -24.87
C VAL A 425 -15.78 -1.49 -24.56
N LYS A 426 -15.95 -2.76 -24.94
CA LYS A 426 -14.93 -3.81 -24.73
C LYS A 426 -13.67 -3.54 -25.54
N LYS A 427 -13.80 -2.98 -26.73
CA LYS A 427 -12.64 -2.56 -27.54
C LYS A 427 -11.89 -1.42 -26.87
N GLU A 428 -12.59 -0.38 -26.42
CA GLU A 428 -11.98 0.75 -25.72
C GLU A 428 -11.31 0.29 -24.41
N GLU A 429 -11.92 -0.61 -23.65
CA GLU A 429 -11.34 -1.15 -22.42
C GLU A 429 -10.00 -1.86 -22.67
N LYS A 430 -9.91 -2.67 -23.74
CA LYS A 430 -8.65 -3.31 -24.14
C LYS A 430 -7.57 -2.28 -24.42
N GLU A 431 -7.89 -1.21 -25.14
CA GLU A 431 -6.96 -0.11 -25.41
C GLU A 431 -6.52 0.57 -24.11
N ILE A 432 -7.44 0.85 -23.19
CA ILE A 432 -7.16 1.47 -21.88
C ILE A 432 -6.32 0.57 -20.97
N LYS A 433 -6.47 -0.75 -21.05
CA LYS A 433 -5.63 -1.72 -20.34
C LYS A 433 -4.18 -1.75 -20.84
N THR A 434 -3.89 -1.27 -22.05
CA THR A 434 -2.50 -1.13 -22.54
C THR A 434 -1.78 0.10 -22.00
N ARG A 435 -2.51 1.09 -21.48
CA ARG A 435 -1.93 2.33 -20.92
C ARG A 435 -1.25 2.08 -19.56
N ARG A 436 -0.29 2.94 -19.20
CA ARG A 436 0.46 2.90 -17.93
C ARG A 436 -0.48 2.87 -16.70
N GLY A 437 -0.15 2.06 -15.70
CA GLY A 437 -0.92 1.91 -14.45
C GLY A 437 -1.82 0.68 -14.45
N ARG A 438 -2.16 0.14 -13.27
CA ARG A 438 -3.01 -1.07 -13.13
C ARG A 438 -4.05 -0.87 -12.02
N GLY A 439 -5.32 -0.96 -12.40
CA GLY A 439 -6.46 -0.72 -11.51
C GLY A 439 -7.10 0.65 -11.72
N VAL A 440 -7.97 1.03 -10.78
CA VAL A 440 -8.75 2.28 -10.81
C VAL A 440 -8.86 2.91 -9.40
N PRO A 441 -9.05 4.24 -9.29
CA PRO A 441 -9.07 5.20 -10.40
C PRO A 441 -7.68 5.51 -10.94
N ARG A 442 -7.64 5.92 -12.21
CA ARG A 442 -6.46 6.49 -12.87
C ARG A 442 -6.88 7.77 -13.55
N PHE A 443 -6.19 8.85 -13.26
CA PHE A 443 -6.44 10.16 -13.86
C PHE A 443 -5.27 10.51 -14.77
N TYR A 444 -5.58 10.76 -16.04
CA TYR A 444 -4.60 11.21 -17.03
C TYR A 444 -4.85 12.68 -17.33
N MET A 445 -3.84 13.53 -17.12
CA MET A 445 -3.91 14.98 -17.29
C MET A 445 -2.66 15.43 -18.04
N GLY A 446 -2.79 15.65 -19.35
CA GLY A 446 -1.61 15.82 -20.21
C GLY A 446 -0.71 14.58 -20.15
N ALA A 447 0.59 14.78 -19.89
CA ALA A 447 1.56 13.70 -19.71
C ALA A 447 1.53 13.06 -18.31
N THR A 448 0.89 13.71 -17.33
CA THR A 448 0.89 13.26 -15.93
C THR A 448 -0.22 12.25 -15.67
N MET A 449 0.12 11.21 -14.91
CA MET A 449 -0.81 10.18 -14.47
C MET A 449 -0.84 10.10 -12.95
N ILE A 450 -2.03 10.24 -12.37
CA ILE A 450 -2.29 10.04 -10.94
C ILE A 450 -2.99 8.69 -10.77
N GLU A 451 -2.37 7.80 -10.00
CA GLU A 451 -2.92 6.48 -9.67
C GLU A 451 -3.54 6.50 -8.27
N GLY A 452 -4.76 5.98 -8.17
CA GLY A 452 -5.52 5.91 -6.92
C GLY A 452 -6.32 7.16 -6.59
N ALA A 453 -7.12 7.08 -5.53
CA ALA A 453 -7.94 8.18 -5.04
C ALA A 453 -7.09 9.12 -4.16
N LYS A 454 -6.09 9.77 -4.78
CA LYS A 454 -5.16 10.70 -4.13
C LYS A 454 -5.85 11.92 -3.53
N ASP A 455 -5.14 12.65 -2.67
CA ASP A 455 -5.71 13.81 -1.97
C ASP A 455 -5.83 15.01 -2.93
N MET A 456 -6.58 16.03 -2.53
CA MET A 456 -6.89 17.15 -3.44
C MET A 456 -5.64 17.96 -3.83
N GLU A 457 -4.64 17.96 -2.96
CA GLU A 457 -3.35 18.61 -3.13
C GLU A 457 -2.57 18.01 -4.31
N ASP A 458 -2.61 16.69 -4.47
CA ASP A 458 -1.95 15.99 -5.58
C ASP A 458 -2.54 16.43 -6.93
N PHE A 459 -3.87 16.54 -7.02
CA PHE A 459 -4.55 17.06 -8.20
C PHE A 459 -4.21 18.53 -8.47
N PHE A 460 -4.21 19.33 -7.40
CA PHE A 460 -3.91 20.75 -7.49
C PHE A 460 -2.50 20.99 -8.03
N GLU A 461 -1.50 20.24 -7.55
CA GLU A 461 -0.12 20.33 -8.04
C GLU A 461 -0.03 20.06 -9.54
N VAL A 462 -0.74 19.04 -10.05
CA VAL A 462 -0.76 18.73 -11.49
C VAL A 462 -1.39 19.85 -12.30
N PHE A 463 -2.46 20.49 -11.81
CA PHE A 463 -3.05 21.65 -12.49
C PHE A 463 -2.06 22.80 -12.61
N LEU A 464 -1.27 23.05 -11.57
CA LEU A 464 -0.21 24.06 -11.59
C LEU A 464 0.88 23.72 -12.62
N GLN A 465 1.35 22.48 -12.63
CA GLN A 465 2.37 22.03 -13.58
C GLN A 465 1.92 22.20 -15.04
N ILE A 466 0.66 21.86 -15.34
CA ILE A 466 0.08 22.04 -16.67
C ILE A 466 -0.03 23.52 -17.02
N LYS A 467 -0.56 24.34 -16.09
CA LYS A 467 -0.75 25.78 -16.32
C LYS A 467 0.56 26.54 -16.52
N GLU A 468 1.61 26.14 -15.82
CA GLU A 468 2.96 26.72 -15.91
C GLU A 468 3.79 26.18 -17.08
N GLY A 469 3.23 25.28 -17.91
CA GLY A 469 3.92 24.70 -19.07
C GLY A 469 5.02 23.69 -18.72
N ARG A 470 5.04 23.16 -17.49
CA ARG A 470 6.04 22.19 -17.02
C ARG A 470 5.66 20.72 -17.28
N GLY A 471 4.45 20.48 -17.78
CA GLY A 471 3.91 19.14 -18.09
C GLY A 471 4.12 18.67 -19.53
N GLU A 472 4.84 19.42 -20.36
CA GLU A 472 5.12 19.09 -21.77
C GLU A 472 6.63 18.82 -21.97
N GLN A 473 7.14 17.70 -21.49
CA GLN A 473 8.33 17.09 -22.09
C GLN A 473 8.09 15.60 -22.29
N PRO A 474 8.37 15.07 -23.51
CA PRO A 474 8.07 13.70 -23.89
C PRO A 474 8.88 12.64 -23.14
#